data_AF-A0A0U0QIM1-F1
#
_entry.id   AF-A0A0U0QIM1-F1
#
_cell.length_a   1.000
_cell.length_b   1.000
_cell.length_c   1.000
_cell.angle_alpha   90.00
_cell.angle_beta   90.00
_cell.angle_gamma   90.00
#
_symmetry.space_group_name_H-M   'P 1'
#
loop_
_entity.id
_entity.type
_entity.pdbx_description
1 polymer ?
#
loop_
_entity_poly.entity_id
_entity_poly.type
_entity_poly.pdbx_seq_one_letter_code
_entity_poly.pdbx_strand_id
1 'polypeptide(L)'
;MLPKRHTVDLTDTPPEALADMVAIGQRIARAARATKLADATHIAINDGRAAFQTVFHVHLHVLPPRNGDKLSVAKGMMLRRDPDREATGRILREALAQQDAAAQD
;
A
#
# COMPACT_ATOMS: atom_id res chain seq x y z
N MET A 1 2.50 -2.80 -2.22
CA MET A 1 3.77 -3.48 -2.53
C MET A 1 3.52 -4.67 -3.45
N LEU A 2 4.58 -5.24 -4.01
CA LEU A 2 4.56 -6.36 -4.93
C LEU A 2 5.64 -7.39 -4.56
N PRO A 3 5.38 -8.71 -4.69
CA PRO A 3 6.40 -9.73 -4.50
C PRO A 3 7.43 -9.64 -5.63
N LYS A 4 8.69 -9.98 -5.33
CA LYS A 4 9.77 -9.99 -6.34
C LYS A 4 9.55 -11.04 -7.42
N ARG A 5 9.03 -12.21 -7.04
CA ARG A 5 8.63 -13.26 -7.97
C ARG A 5 7.34 -12.85 -8.67
N HIS A 6 7.31 -12.99 -9.99
CA HIS A 6 6.12 -12.73 -10.78
C HIS A 6 5.07 -13.83 -10.57
N THR A 7 3.88 -13.40 -10.19
CA THR A 7 2.62 -14.16 -10.19
C THR A 7 1.53 -13.17 -10.60
N VAL A 8 0.50 -13.63 -11.27
CA VAL A 8 -0.49 -12.78 -11.92
C VAL A 8 -1.48 -12.24 -10.89
N ASP A 9 -2.07 -13.11 -10.10
CA ASP A 9 -3.21 -12.82 -9.23
C ASP A 9 -3.21 -13.75 -8.00
N LEU A 10 -4.30 -13.86 -7.27
CA LEU A 10 -4.34 -14.70 -6.06
C LEU A 10 -4.29 -16.20 -6.36
N THR A 11 -4.64 -16.63 -7.58
CA THR A 11 -4.78 -18.05 -7.93
C THR A 11 -3.44 -18.74 -8.18
N ASP A 12 -2.39 -17.98 -8.56
CA ASP A 12 -1.04 -18.48 -8.81
C ASP A 12 0.00 -17.97 -7.81
N THR A 13 -0.43 -17.19 -6.81
CA THR A 13 0.42 -16.69 -5.72
C THR A 13 0.43 -17.64 -4.53
N PRO A 14 1.61 -18.09 -4.04
CA PRO A 14 1.71 -18.95 -2.86
C PRO A 14 1.13 -18.27 -1.61
N PRO A 15 0.42 -19.01 -0.73
CA PRO A 15 -0.16 -18.46 0.49
C PRO A 15 0.84 -17.74 1.40
N GLU A 16 2.08 -18.22 1.47
CA GLU A 16 3.14 -17.62 2.28
C GLU A 16 3.52 -16.24 1.73
N ALA A 17 3.59 -16.11 0.40
CA ALA A 17 3.84 -14.82 -0.23
C ALA A 17 2.68 -13.85 0.01
N LEU A 18 1.43 -14.31 0.03
CA LEU A 18 0.27 -13.49 0.38
C LEU A 18 0.31 -13.03 1.85
N ALA A 19 0.72 -13.91 2.77
CA ALA A 19 0.89 -13.58 4.18
C ALA A 19 1.97 -12.52 4.39
N ASP A 20 3.16 -12.71 3.81
CA ASP A 20 4.25 -11.73 3.82
C ASP A 20 3.79 -10.40 3.22
N MET A 21 3.00 -10.48 2.15
CA MET A 21 2.46 -9.32 1.49
C MET A 21 1.60 -8.49 2.45
N VAL A 22 0.62 -9.11 3.11
CA VAL A 22 -0.24 -8.41 4.07
C VAL A 22 0.55 -7.88 5.26
N ALA A 23 1.52 -8.63 5.77
CA ALA A 23 2.39 -8.20 6.87
C ALA A 23 3.20 -6.94 6.50
N ILE A 24 3.80 -6.89 5.31
CA ILE A 24 4.50 -5.70 4.81
C ILE A 24 3.52 -4.54 4.59
N GLY A 25 2.33 -4.81 4.04
CA GLY A 25 1.27 -3.82 3.88
C GLY A 25 0.87 -3.17 5.20
N GLN A 26 0.71 -3.98 6.26
CA GLN A 26 0.44 -3.49 7.62
C GLN A 26 1.58 -2.62 8.16
N ARG A 27 2.83 -3.03 7.96
CA ARG A 27 4.00 -2.23 8.36
C ARG A 27 4.01 -0.86 7.68
N ILE A 28 3.78 -0.81 6.37
CA ILE A 28 3.69 0.45 5.62
C ILE A 28 2.52 1.31 6.13
N ALA A 29 1.35 0.70 6.38
CA ALA A 29 0.19 1.43 6.91
C ALA A 29 0.48 2.03 8.29
N ARG A 30 1.12 1.29 9.19
CA ARG A 30 1.55 1.81 10.50
C ARG A 30 2.52 2.98 10.34
N ALA A 31 3.50 2.87 9.45
CA ALA A 31 4.47 3.94 9.20
C ALA A 31 3.78 5.20 8.65
N ALA A 32 2.89 5.05 7.67
CA ALA A 32 2.10 6.17 7.15
C ALA A 32 1.29 6.86 8.26
N ARG A 33 0.64 6.09 9.15
CA ARG A 33 -0.15 6.61 10.28
C ARG A 33 0.66 7.25 11.40
N ALA A 34 1.96 6.94 11.50
CA ALA A 34 2.87 7.63 12.42
C ALA A 34 3.29 9.02 11.91
N THR A 35 2.94 9.36 10.66
CA THR A 35 3.25 10.64 10.02
C THR A 35 1.97 11.43 9.73
N LYS A 36 2.11 12.63 9.17
CA LYS A 36 0.96 13.41 8.67
C LYS A 36 0.41 12.95 7.32
N LEU A 37 0.90 11.83 6.78
CA LEU A 37 0.46 11.32 5.48
C LEU A 37 -0.89 10.62 5.53
N ALA A 38 -1.30 10.07 6.68
CA ALA A 38 -2.49 9.25 6.77
C ALA A 38 -3.09 9.21 8.19
N ASP A 39 -4.39 9.42 8.33
CA ASP A 39 -5.12 9.15 9.60
C ASP A 39 -5.65 7.71 9.65
N ALA A 40 -6.02 7.17 8.48
CA ALA A 40 -6.49 5.82 8.25
C ALA A 40 -5.84 5.22 7.00
N THR A 41 -6.16 3.97 6.63
CA THR A 41 -5.59 3.33 5.44
C THR A 41 -6.57 2.35 4.84
N HIS A 42 -6.74 2.40 3.52
CA HIS A 42 -7.43 1.39 2.74
C HIS A 42 -6.39 0.41 2.18
N ILE A 43 -6.58 -0.88 2.44
CA ILE A 43 -5.75 -1.97 1.91
C ILE A 43 -6.59 -2.76 0.92
N ALA A 44 -6.06 -2.99 -0.29
CA ALA A 44 -6.78 -3.71 -1.34
C ALA A 44 -5.83 -4.55 -2.21
N ILE A 45 -6.32 -5.70 -2.68
CA ILE A 45 -5.76 -6.45 -3.79
C ILE A 45 -6.86 -6.52 -4.85
N ASN A 46 -6.53 -6.14 -6.08
CA ASN A 46 -7.43 -6.29 -7.21
C ASN A 46 -7.13 -7.63 -7.88
N ASP A 47 -7.95 -8.64 -7.59
CA ASP A 47 -7.80 -10.01 -8.06
C ASP A 47 -8.59 -10.24 -9.36
N GLY A 48 -7.90 -10.18 -10.49
CA GLY A 48 -8.47 -10.35 -11.83
C GLY A 48 -9.04 -9.08 -12.45
N ARG A 49 -9.23 -9.12 -13.78
CA ARG A 49 -9.68 -7.98 -14.60
C ARG A 49 -11.01 -7.38 -14.11
N ALA A 50 -11.96 -8.22 -13.71
CA ALA A 50 -13.28 -7.79 -13.23
C ALA A 50 -13.19 -7.02 -11.90
N ALA A 51 -12.15 -7.27 -11.10
CA ALA A 51 -11.86 -6.55 -9.85
C ALA A 51 -10.94 -5.34 -10.07
N PHE A 52 -10.92 -4.77 -11.28
CA PHE A 52 -10.11 -3.59 -11.65
C PHE A 52 -8.59 -3.83 -11.70
N GLN A 53 -8.14 -5.08 -11.87
CA GLN A 53 -6.73 -5.34 -12.12
C GLN A 53 -6.34 -4.93 -13.56
N THR A 54 -5.32 -4.08 -13.67
CA THR A 54 -4.77 -3.61 -14.96
C THR A 54 -3.30 -3.98 -15.15
N VAL A 55 -2.57 -4.20 -14.05
CA VAL A 55 -1.21 -4.73 -14.05
C VAL A 55 -1.25 -6.16 -13.53
N PHE A 56 -0.96 -7.11 -14.43
CA PHE A 56 -1.00 -8.56 -14.18
C PHE A 56 0.27 -9.07 -13.48
N HIS A 57 0.65 -8.39 -12.41
CA HIS A 57 1.62 -8.82 -11.41
C HIS A 57 1.00 -8.52 -10.06
N VAL A 58 0.77 -9.53 -9.21
CA VAL A 58 0.00 -9.36 -7.97
C VAL A 58 0.58 -8.23 -7.12
N HIS A 59 -0.29 -7.33 -6.66
CA HIS A 59 0.14 -6.22 -5.84
C HIS A 59 -0.96 -5.82 -4.86
N LEU A 60 -0.52 -5.42 -3.67
CA LEU A 60 -1.39 -4.90 -2.63
C LEU A 60 -1.25 -3.38 -2.56
N HIS A 61 -2.36 -2.67 -2.61
CA HIS A 61 -2.45 -1.24 -2.45
C HIS A 61 -2.50 -0.87 -0.96
N VAL A 62 -1.76 0.17 -0.58
CA VAL A 62 -1.85 0.81 0.73
C VAL A 62 -2.16 2.27 0.47
N LEU A 63 -3.43 2.66 0.65
CA LEU A 63 -3.94 3.96 0.22
C LEU A 63 -4.38 4.80 1.43
N PRO A 64 -3.78 5.95 1.68
CA PRO A 64 -4.30 6.87 2.69
C PRO A 64 -5.61 7.50 2.18
N PRO A 65 -6.73 7.38 2.91
CA PRO A 65 -7.90 8.22 2.66
C PRO A 65 -7.57 9.65 3.10
N ARG A 66 -8.14 10.66 2.43
CA ARG A 66 -8.12 12.03 2.95
C ARG A 66 -9.43 12.31 3.68
N ASN A 67 -9.33 12.81 4.90
CA ASN A 67 -10.45 13.42 5.61
C ASN A 67 -10.98 14.63 4.80
N GLY A 68 -12.29 14.67 4.55
CA GLY A 68 -12.97 15.75 3.82
C GLY A 68 -13.09 15.55 2.30
N ASP A 69 -12.47 14.52 1.74
CA ASP A 69 -12.48 14.26 0.30
C ASP A 69 -13.69 13.36 -0.05
N LYS A 70 -14.77 13.96 -0.58
CA LYS A 70 -16.03 13.24 -0.91
C LYS A 70 -15.91 12.29 -2.12
N LEU A 71 -14.71 12.09 -2.65
CA LEU A 71 -14.46 11.15 -3.73
C LEU A 71 -14.47 9.72 -3.20
N SER A 72 -15.22 8.84 -3.86
CA SER A 72 -15.12 7.40 -3.63
C SER A 72 -13.68 6.91 -3.85
N VAL A 73 -13.29 5.83 -3.16
CA VAL A 73 -11.97 5.21 -3.26
C VAL A 73 -11.56 4.97 -4.72
N ALA A 74 -12.48 4.47 -5.55
CA ALA A 74 -12.28 4.23 -6.97
C ALA A 74 -11.92 5.49 -7.76
N LYS A 75 -12.62 6.61 -7.51
CA LYS A 75 -12.35 7.89 -8.17
C LYS A 75 -11.02 8.48 -7.70
N GLY A 76 -10.67 8.24 -6.44
CA GLY A 76 -9.36 8.54 -5.87
C GLY A 76 -8.20 7.82 -6.57
N MET A 77 -8.34 6.52 -6.86
CA MET A 77 -7.29 5.75 -7.55
C MET A 77 -6.96 6.30 -8.95
N MET A 78 -7.94 6.85 -9.66
CA MET A 78 -7.74 7.36 -11.04
C MET A 78 -7.32 8.83 -11.12
N LEU A 79 -7.78 9.68 -10.20
CA LEU A 79 -7.62 11.14 -10.32
C LEU A 79 -6.55 11.73 -9.38
N ARG A 80 -5.99 10.93 -8.47
CA ARG A 80 -4.98 11.41 -7.51
C ARG A 80 -3.62 11.57 -8.17
N ARG A 81 -3.03 12.76 -8.03
CA ARG A 81 -1.62 13.01 -8.34
C ARG A 81 -0.97 13.71 -7.14
N ASP A 82 0.02 13.04 -6.54
CA ASP A 82 0.88 13.65 -5.53
C ASP A 82 1.78 14.71 -6.21
N PRO A 83 1.77 15.97 -5.74
CA PRO A 83 2.63 17.02 -6.27
C PRO A 83 4.12 16.79 -5.98
N ASP A 84 4.48 16.04 -4.94
CA ASP A 84 5.87 15.76 -4.56
C ASP A 84 6.05 14.33 -4.02
N ARG A 85 6.19 13.39 -4.95
CA ARG A 85 6.35 11.96 -4.65
C ARG A 85 7.65 11.65 -3.91
N GLU A 86 8.70 12.45 -4.14
CA GLU A 86 10.01 12.22 -3.50
C GLU A 86 9.99 12.62 -2.03
N ALA A 87 9.34 13.74 -1.69
CA ALA A 87 9.10 14.11 -0.30
C ALA A 87 8.24 13.07 0.41
N THR A 88 7.12 12.64 -0.18
CA THR A 88 6.26 11.59 0.37
C THR A 88 7.05 10.28 0.60
N GLY A 89 7.84 9.86 -0.40
CA GLY A 89 8.68 8.67 -0.29
C GLY A 89 9.73 8.77 0.81
N ARG A 90 10.34 9.95 0.99
CA ARG A 90 11.32 10.19 2.05
C ARG A 90 10.69 10.08 3.45
N ILE A 91 9.56 10.75 3.66
CA ILE A 91 8.81 10.71 4.92
C ILE A 91 8.46 9.26 5.29
N LEU A 92 7.97 8.47 4.32
CA LEU A 92 7.65 7.05 4.56
C LEU A 92 8.89 6.22 4.90
N ARG A 93 10.01 6.42 4.20
CA ARG A 93 11.26 5.70 4.48
C ARG A 93 11.80 6.01 5.87
N GLU A 94 11.78 7.28 6.28
CA GLU A 94 12.19 7.72 7.61
C GLU A 94 11.30 7.10 8.71
N ALA A 95 9.98 7.12 8.53
CA ALA A 95 9.05 6.50 9.47
C ALA A 95 9.23 4.98 9.58
N LEU A 96 9.51 4.29 8.46
CA LEU A 96 9.83 2.86 8.47
C LEU A 96 11.13 2.56 9.23
N ALA A 97 12.17 3.37 9.03
CA ALA A 97 13.44 3.20 9.74
C ALA A 97 13.30 3.41 11.25
N GLN A 98 12.49 4.38 11.68
CA GLN A 98 12.19 4.61 13.11
C GLN A 98 11.44 3.43 13.73
N GLN A 99 10.50 2.83 13.00
CA GLN A 99 9.79 1.64 13.46
C GLN A 99 10.72 0.43 13.61
N ASP A 100 11.66 0.26 12.69
CA ASP A 100 12.62 -0.84 12.74
C ASP A 100 13.55 -0.71 13.95
N ALA A 101 14.04 0.51 14.22
CA ALA A 101 14.84 0.79 15.41
C ALA A 101 14.07 0.48 16.70
N ALA A 102 12.82 0.95 16.80
CA ALA A 102 11.98 0.71 17.99
C ALA A 102 11.54 -0.75 18.19
N ALA A 103 11.68 -1.61 17.18
CA ALA A 103 11.39 -3.04 17.29
C ALA A 103 12.63 -3.88 17.70
N GLN A 104 13.82 -3.25 17.71
CA GLN A 104 15.09 -3.88 18.09
C GLN A 104 15.48 -3.58 19.56
N ASP A 105 14.77 -2.66 20.20
CA ASP A 105 14.84 -2.35 21.64
C ASP A 105 13.89 -3.26 22.44
#